data_AF-A0A9J6PAV2-F1
#
_entry.id   AF-A0A9J6PAV2-F1
#
_cell.length_a   1.000
_cell.length_b   1.000
_cell.length_c   1.000
_cell.angle_alpha   90.00
_cell.angle_beta   90.00
_cell.angle_gamma   90.00
#
_symmetry.space_group_name_H-M   'P 1'
#
loop_
_entity.id
_entity.type
_entity.pdbx_description
1 polymer ?
#
loop_
_entity_poly.entity_id
_entity_poly.type
_entity_poly.pdbx_seq_one_letter_code
_entity_poly.pdbx_strand_id
1 'polypeptide(L)'
;MCFKSKVISLLLPYAKKIDEKYSLLPSVTIAQVILETGWLKYCKGNNLFGIKRTRKSGFEYEELQTYEWINGVKTPMMCLFRKYNSYEDSFDDYAELLSKASRYIPVINSKDYYEGCHNLYTCGYCTDPDYPNKLIYN
;
A
#
# COMPACT_ATOMS: atom_id res chain seq x y z
N MET A 1 -20.45 -14.75 -8.04
CA MET A 1 -19.71 -13.67 -7.35
C MET A 1 -19.37 -12.55 -8.32
N CYS A 2 -19.65 -11.29 -7.95
CA CYS A 2 -19.28 -10.09 -8.71
C CYS A 2 -17.74 -9.91 -8.76
N PHE A 3 -17.22 -9.20 -9.76
CA PHE A 3 -15.78 -8.92 -9.91
C PHE A 3 -15.13 -8.41 -8.61
N LYS A 4 -15.76 -7.42 -7.95
CA LYS A 4 -15.27 -6.85 -6.68
C LYS A 4 -15.10 -7.91 -5.58
N SER A 5 -16.09 -8.79 -5.42
CA SER A 5 -16.02 -9.88 -4.43
C SER A 5 -14.90 -10.88 -4.72
N LYS A 6 -14.61 -11.16 -6.01
CA LYS A 6 -13.50 -12.05 -6.39
C LYS A 6 -12.14 -11.44 -6.03
N VAL A 7 -11.97 -10.14 -6.26
CA VAL A 7 -10.73 -9.42 -5.89
C VAL A 7 -10.52 -9.48 -4.38
N ILE A 8 -11.55 -9.19 -3.59
CA ILE A 8 -11.45 -9.26 -2.12
C ILE A 8 -11.13 -10.68 -1.66
N SER A 9 -11.81 -11.70 -2.19
CA SER A 9 -11.53 -13.10 -1.85
C SER A 9 -10.12 -13.55 -2.24
N LEU A 10 -9.57 -13.02 -3.33
CA LEU A 10 -8.19 -13.28 -3.73
C LEU A 10 -7.17 -12.67 -2.76
N LEU A 11 -7.42 -11.44 -2.30
CA LEU A 11 -6.48 -10.69 -1.46
C LEU A 11 -6.54 -11.09 0.03
N LEU A 12 -7.69 -11.58 0.49
CA LEU A 12 -7.95 -11.86 1.90
C LEU A 12 -6.93 -12.82 2.56
N PRO A 13 -6.49 -13.92 1.93
CA PRO A 13 -5.48 -14.81 2.53
C PRO A 13 -4.15 -14.09 2.80
N TYR A 14 -3.68 -13.26 1.86
CA TYR A 14 -2.44 -12.50 2.02
C TYR A 14 -2.56 -11.44 3.14
N ALA A 15 -3.69 -10.73 3.17
CA ALA A 15 -3.96 -9.72 4.18
C ALA A 15 -4.03 -10.33 5.59
N LYS A 16 -4.67 -11.49 5.74
CA LYS A 16 -4.71 -12.24 7.02
C LYS A 16 -3.33 -12.72 7.46
N LYS A 17 -2.51 -13.24 6.53
CA LYS A 17 -1.15 -13.69 6.82
C LYS A 17 -0.31 -12.57 7.45
N ILE A 18 -0.36 -11.36 6.88
CA ILE A 18 0.42 -10.24 7.41
C ILE A 18 -0.20 -9.64 8.68
N ASP A 19 -1.52 -9.72 8.86
CA ASP A 19 -2.20 -9.33 10.10
C ASP A 19 -1.73 -10.20 11.28
N GLU A 20 -1.79 -11.52 11.12
CA GLU A 20 -1.36 -12.47 12.15
C GLU A 20 0.10 -12.25 12.59
N LYS A 21 0.96 -11.80 11.67
CA LYS A 21 2.40 -11.62 11.92
C LYS A 21 2.79 -10.20 12.37
N TYR A 22 2.10 -9.17 11.88
CA TYR A 22 2.50 -7.78 12.03
C TYR A 22 1.39 -6.85 12.55
N SER A 23 0.21 -7.39 12.86
CA SER A 23 -0.96 -6.64 13.34
C SER A 23 -1.42 -5.53 12.38
N LEU A 24 -1.31 -5.79 11.08
CA LEU A 24 -1.79 -4.89 10.02
C LEU A 24 -3.23 -5.25 9.65
N LEU A 25 -4.16 -4.34 9.91
CA LEU A 25 -5.59 -4.55 9.66
C LEU A 25 -5.86 -5.04 8.22
N PRO A 26 -6.50 -6.22 8.04
CA PRO A 26 -6.77 -6.78 6.72
C PRO A 26 -7.64 -5.87 5.86
N SER A 27 -8.62 -5.18 6.46
CA SER A 27 -9.52 -4.25 5.77
C SER A 27 -8.76 -3.08 5.15
N VAL A 28 -7.87 -2.44 5.93
CA VAL A 28 -7.04 -1.32 5.48
C VAL A 28 -6.06 -1.79 4.40
N THR A 29 -5.40 -2.93 4.61
CA THR A 29 -4.45 -3.50 3.65
C THR A 29 -5.11 -3.77 2.29
N ILE A 30 -6.29 -4.41 2.30
CA ILE A 30 -7.04 -4.69 1.06
C ILE A 30 -7.52 -3.39 0.40
N ALA A 31 -7.99 -2.41 1.18
CA ALA A 31 -8.40 -1.11 0.65
C ALA A 31 -7.23 -0.39 -0.04
N GLN A 32 -6.03 -0.44 0.53
CA GLN A 32 -4.82 0.10 -0.11
C GLN A 32 -4.54 -0.58 -1.44
N VAL A 33 -4.50 -1.91 -1.48
CA VAL A 33 -4.28 -2.63 -2.76
C VAL A 33 -5.34 -2.25 -3.79
N ILE A 34 -6.62 -2.18 -3.40
CA ILE A 34 -7.71 -1.79 -4.31
C ILE A 34 -7.51 -0.38 -4.85
N LEU A 35 -7.17 0.58 -3.99
CA LEU A 35 -6.95 1.97 -4.36
C LEU A 35 -5.74 2.10 -5.29
N GLU A 36 -4.60 1.52 -4.91
CA GLU A 36 -3.32 1.65 -5.63
C GLU A 36 -3.36 0.99 -7.01
N THR A 37 -4.07 -0.13 -7.13
CA THR A 37 -4.10 -0.92 -8.38
C THR A 37 -5.37 -0.70 -9.21
N GLY A 38 -6.32 0.10 -8.72
CA GLY A 38 -7.63 0.27 -9.34
C GLY A 38 -8.40 -1.04 -9.46
N TRP A 39 -8.54 -1.78 -8.35
CA TRP A 39 -9.13 -3.12 -8.31
C TRP A 39 -8.35 -4.18 -9.11
N LEU A 40 -7.03 -4.21 -8.95
CA LEU A 40 -6.09 -5.10 -9.66
C LEU A 40 -6.05 -4.93 -11.19
N LYS A 41 -6.52 -3.78 -11.71
CA LYS A 41 -6.41 -3.46 -13.14
C LYS A 41 -5.00 -3.04 -13.55
N TYR A 42 -4.23 -2.50 -12.60
CA TYR A 42 -2.90 -1.96 -12.82
C TYR A 42 -1.91 -2.53 -11.78
N CYS A 43 -1.38 -3.72 -12.05
CA CYS A 43 -0.44 -4.43 -11.16
C CYS A 43 0.93 -4.65 -11.80
N LYS A 44 1.50 -3.61 -12.44
CA LYS A 44 2.83 -3.74 -13.05
C LYS A 44 3.86 -4.16 -11.99
N GLY A 45 4.73 -5.09 -12.38
CA GLY A 45 5.79 -5.59 -11.51
C GLY A 45 5.29 -6.30 -10.24
N ASN A 46 4.02 -6.70 -10.16
CA ASN A 46 3.39 -7.22 -8.96
C ASN A 46 3.47 -6.28 -7.74
N ASN A 47 3.70 -4.98 -7.93
CA ASN A 47 3.79 -4.01 -6.84
C ASN A 47 2.41 -3.49 -6.47
N LEU A 48 1.76 -4.14 -5.50
CA LEU A 48 0.38 -3.88 -5.14
C LEU A 48 0.20 -2.64 -4.25
N PHE A 49 1.29 -2.11 -3.69
CA PHE A 49 1.30 -1.05 -2.68
C PHE A 49 2.05 0.21 -3.15
N GLY A 50 2.40 0.30 -4.43
CA GLY A 50 3.12 1.46 -4.98
C GLY A 50 4.46 1.74 -4.30
N ILE A 51 5.15 0.72 -3.77
CA ILE A 51 6.37 0.94 -2.98
C ILE A 51 7.51 1.39 -3.89
N LYS A 52 8.00 2.61 -3.65
CA LYS A 52 9.16 3.15 -4.33
C LYS A 52 10.43 2.38 -3.95
N ARG A 53 11.34 2.25 -4.92
CA ARG A 53 12.70 1.75 -4.67
C ARG A 53 13.47 2.77 -3.86
N THR A 54 14.15 2.31 -2.81
CA THR A 54 15.21 3.08 -2.16
C THR A 54 16.56 2.56 -2.65
N ARG A 55 17.60 3.41 -2.65
CA ARG A 55 18.93 3.01 -3.16
C ARG A 55 19.49 1.74 -2.50
N LYS A 56 19.02 1.38 -1.30
CA LYS A 56 19.50 0.25 -0.50
C LYS A 56 18.58 -0.99 -0.54
N SER A 57 17.48 -0.99 -1.28
CA SER A 57 16.44 -2.00 -1.10
C SER A 57 16.75 -3.37 -1.73
N GLY A 58 17.70 -3.47 -2.67
CA GLY A 58 18.09 -4.75 -3.30
C GLY A 58 17.08 -5.37 -4.28
N PHE A 59 15.81 -4.93 -4.26
CA PHE A 59 14.76 -5.37 -5.18
C PHE A 59 15.03 -4.97 -6.64
N GLU A 60 14.53 -5.80 -7.57
CA GLU A 60 14.27 -5.36 -8.94
C GLU A 60 13.38 -4.13 -8.97
N TYR A 61 13.42 -3.38 -10.06
CA TYR A 61 12.64 -2.15 -10.19
C TYR A 61 12.23 -1.86 -11.62
N GLU A 62 11.19 -1.06 -11.76
CA GLU A 62 10.78 -0.41 -13.01
C GLU A 62 10.64 1.10 -12.81
N GLU A 63 10.88 1.85 -13.87
CA GLU A 63 10.67 3.30 -13.89
C GLU A 63 9.29 3.61 -14.47
N LEU A 64 8.46 4.31 -13.70
CA LEU A 64 7.09 4.67 -14.08
C LEU A 64 6.85 6.16 -13.84
N GLN A 65 6.04 6.78 -14.69
CA GLN A 65 5.54 8.12 -14.44
C GLN A 65 4.47 8.07 -13.35
N THR A 66 4.64 8.85 -12.30
CA THR A 66 3.68 9.05 -11.21
C THR A 66 3.38 10.53 -11.02
N TYR A 67 2.54 10.85 -10.04
CA TYR A 67 2.24 12.22 -9.62
C TYR A 67 2.47 12.35 -8.12
N GLU A 68 3.16 13.42 -7.72
CA GLU A 68 3.36 13.76 -6.31
C GLU A 68 2.78 15.14 -6.01
N TRP A 69 2.33 15.35 -4.77
CA TRP A 69 1.92 16.66 -4.30
C TRP A 69 3.14 17.42 -3.77
N ILE A 70 3.61 18.40 -4.53
CA ILE A 70 4.74 19.26 -4.16
C ILE A 70 4.19 20.67 -3.96
N ASN A 71 4.30 21.20 -2.74
CA ASN A 71 3.73 22.51 -2.38
C ASN A 71 2.24 22.66 -2.75
N GLY A 72 1.45 21.59 -2.59
CA GLY A 72 0.02 21.58 -2.93
C GLY A 72 -0.29 21.50 -4.42
N VAL A 73 0.71 21.27 -5.29
CA VAL A 73 0.52 21.09 -6.73
C VAL A 73 0.84 19.64 -7.13
N LYS A 74 -0.13 18.98 -7.77
CA LYS A 74 0.05 17.64 -8.34
C LYS A 74 0.99 17.70 -9.54
N THR A 75 2.21 17.19 -9.38
CA THR A 75 3.31 17.32 -10.33
C THR A 75 3.70 15.94 -10.89
N PRO A 76 3.75 15.74 -12.22
CA PRO A 76 4.22 14.50 -12.81
C PRO A 76 5.73 14.31 -12.57
N MET A 77 6.15 13.09 -12.26
CA MET A 77 7.56 12.75 -12.12
C MET A 77 7.84 11.28 -12.44
N MET A 78 9.05 10.97 -12.92
CA MET A 78 9.50 9.59 -13.03
C MET A 78 9.95 9.09 -11.66
N CYS A 79 9.49 7.91 -11.26
CA CYS A 79 9.89 7.24 -10.03
C CYS A 79 10.25 5.79 -10.31
N LEU A 80 11.21 5.27 -9.53
CA LEU A 80 11.54 3.86 -9.53
C LEU A 80 10.65 3.14 -8.50
N PHE A 81 9.91 2.14 -8.95
CA PHE A 81 9.08 1.29 -8.11
C PHE A 81 9.70 -0.09 -8.00
N ARG A 82 9.54 -0.74 -6.83
CA ARG A 82 9.99 -2.12 -6.65
C ARG A 82 9.20 -3.05 -7.56
N LYS A 83 9.83 -4.15 -7.98
CA LYS A 83 9.19 -5.28 -8.67
C LYS A 83 9.32 -6.52 -7.82
N TYR A 84 8.31 -7.38 -7.91
CA TYR A 84 8.18 -8.59 -7.13
C TYR A 84 7.86 -9.79 -8.03
N ASN A 85 8.27 -10.99 -7.61
CA ASN A 85 7.98 -12.21 -8.37
C ASN A 85 6.52 -12.65 -8.20
N SER A 86 5.88 -12.27 -7.09
CA SER A 86 4.51 -12.64 -6.76
C SER A 86 3.79 -11.55 -5.95
N TYR A 87 2.47 -11.71 -5.79
CA TYR A 87 1.69 -10.88 -4.87
C TYR A 87 2.10 -11.11 -3.41
N GLU A 88 2.45 -12.35 -3.05
CA GLU A 88 2.91 -12.68 -1.70
C GLU A 88 4.16 -11.88 -1.33
N ASP A 89 5.15 -11.80 -2.22
CA ASP A 89 6.35 -11.00 -2.02
C ASP A 89 6.03 -9.51 -1.81
N SER A 90 5.02 -8.98 -2.52
CA SER A 90 4.59 -7.59 -2.35
C SER A 90 3.92 -7.34 -1.00
N PHE A 91 3.12 -8.29 -0.50
CA PHE A 91 2.52 -8.21 0.84
C PHE A 91 3.56 -8.36 1.95
N ASP A 92 4.50 -9.29 1.80
CA ASP A 92 5.54 -9.54 2.80
C ASP A 92 6.48 -8.33 2.91
N ASP A 93 6.91 -7.73 1.78
CA ASP A 93 7.76 -6.52 1.78
C ASP A 93 7.02 -5.29 2.31
N TYR A 94 5.72 -5.14 2.00
CA TYR A 94 4.88 -4.09 2.58
C TYR A 94 4.84 -4.20 4.10
N ALA A 95 4.54 -5.39 4.63
CA ALA A 95 4.44 -5.60 6.07
C ALA A 95 5.80 -5.43 6.77
N GLU A 96 6.89 -5.85 6.13
CA GLU A 96 8.24 -5.64 6.62
C GLU A 96 8.63 -4.14 6.64
N LEU A 97 8.25 -3.37 5.62
CA LEU A 97 8.48 -1.93 5.59
C LEU A 97 7.77 -1.21 6.73
N LEU A 98 6.51 -1.54 6.99
CA LEU A 98 5.73 -0.92 8.06
C LEU A 98 6.27 -1.32 9.44
N SER A 99 6.61 -2.60 9.63
CA SER A 99 7.13 -3.09 10.92
C SER A 99 8.53 -2.59 11.27
N LYS A 100 9.40 -2.36 10.27
CA LYS A 100 10.78 -1.90 10.52
C LYS A 100 10.90 -0.40 10.73
N ALA A 101 10.03 0.40 10.11
CA ALA A 101 10.12 1.85 10.22
C ALA A 101 9.31 2.34 11.42
N SER A 102 10.01 2.82 12.46
CA SER A 102 9.41 3.30 13.71
C SER A 102 8.27 4.32 13.52
N ARG A 103 8.31 5.09 12.43
CA ARG A 103 7.23 6.03 12.09
C ARG A 103 5.87 5.36 11.92
N TYR A 104 5.79 4.09 11.54
CA TYR A 104 4.51 3.37 11.32
C TYR A 104 4.02 2.60 12.55
N ILE A 105 4.67 2.73 13.72
CA ILE A 105 4.17 2.16 14.97
C ILE A 105 2.69 2.55 15.24
N PRO A 106 2.23 3.80 14.99
CA PRO A 106 0.82 4.14 15.13
C PRO A 106 -0.11 3.33 14.22
N VAL A 107 0.31 3.02 12.99
CA VAL A 107 -0.47 2.19 12.05
C VAL A 107 -0.63 0.76 12.59
N ILE A 108 0.44 0.17 13.10
CA ILE A 108 0.44 -1.19 13.67
C ILE A 108 -0.42 -1.26 14.94
N ASN A 109 -0.45 -0.18 15.72
CA ASN A 109 -1.22 -0.13 16.97
C ASN A 109 -2.69 0.26 16.78
N SER A 110 -3.09 0.66 15.57
CA SER A 110 -4.44 1.16 15.28
C SER A 110 -5.49 0.11 15.59
N LYS A 111 -6.59 0.52 16.23
CA LYS A 111 -7.65 -0.41 16.66
C LYS A 111 -8.76 -0.58 15.64
N ASP A 112 -8.90 0.39 14.75
CA ASP A 112 -9.89 0.35 13.69
C ASP A 112 -9.34 0.94 12.38
N TYR A 113 -10.12 0.76 11.32
CA TYR A 113 -9.74 1.19 9.98
C TYR A 113 -9.65 2.71 9.86
N TYR A 114 -10.44 3.47 10.62
CA TYR A 114 -10.44 4.93 10.55
C TYR A 114 -9.10 5.45 11.08
N GLU A 115 -8.72 5.00 12.28
CA GLU A 115 -7.43 5.31 12.87
C GLU A 115 -6.27 4.85 11.97
N GLY A 116 -6.33 3.62 11.44
CA GLY A 116 -5.28 3.08 10.56
C GLY A 116 -5.08 3.91 9.29
N CYS A 117 -6.16 4.30 8.61
CA CYS A 117 -6.10 5.13 7.41
C CYS A 117 -5.53 6.53 7.68
N HIS A 118 -5.93 7.16 8.80
CA HIS A 118 -5.36 8.45 9.19
C HIS A 118 -3.90 8.34 9.60
N ASN A 119 -3.53 7.29 10.34
CA ASN A 119 -2.15 7.05 10.74
C ASN A 119 -1.24 6.80 9.54
N LEU A 120 -1.70 6.09 8.49
CA LEU A 120 -0.92 5.95 7.26
C LEU A 120 -0.54 7.31 6.66
N TYR A 121 -1.48 8.25 6.62
CA TYR A 121 -1.23 9.61 6.12
C TYR A 121 -0.29 10.40 7.04
N THR A 122 -0.57 10.46 8.35
CA THR A 122 0.26 11.22 9.30
C THR A 122 1.68 10.68 9.41
N CYS A 123 1.87 9.37 9.20
CA CYS A 123 3.18 8.72 9.17
C CYS A 123 3.91 8.90 7.82
N GLY A 124 3.32 9.63 6.86
CA GLY A 124 3.93 9.98 5.58
C GLY A 124 3.98 8.83 4.57
N TYR A 125 3.00 7.91 4.60
CA TYR A 125 2.87 6.89 3.55
C TYR A 125 2.53 7.50 2.19
N CYS A 126 1.59 8.46 2.17
CA CYS A 126 1.16 9.18 0.98
C CYS A 126 1.16 10.69 1.24
N THR A 127 1.47 11.49 0.22
CA THR A 127 1.48 12.96 0.27
C THR A 127 0.11 13.57 -0.04
N ASP A 128 -0.85 12.76 -0.49
CA ASP A 128 -2.21 13.20 -0.80
C ASP A 128 -3.03 13.37 0.49
N PRO A 129 -3.52 14.59 0.80
CA PRO A 129 -4.27 14.85 2.02
C PRO A 129 -5.62 14.11 2.09
N ASP A 130 -6.17 13.69 0.94
CA ASP A 130 -7.43 12.97 0.87
C ASP A 130 -7.24 11.43 0.89
N TYR A 131 -6.00 10.96 1.01
CA TYR A 131 -5.69 9.53 1.02
C TYR A 131 -6.48 8.72 2.07
N PRO A 132 -6.67 9.18 3.33
CA PRO A 132 -7.49 8.46 4.30
C PRO A 132 -8.93 8.28 3.83
N ASN A 133 -9.58 9.33 3.32
CA ASN A 133 -10.96 9.28 2.84
C ASN A 133 -11.11 8.35 1.64
N LYS A 134 -10.13 8.36 0.73
CA LYS A 134 -10.10 7.44 -0.41
C LYS A 134 -10.04 5.98 0.00
N LEU A 135 -9.41 5.66 1.12
CA LEU A 135 -9.41 4.29 1.66
C LEU A 135 -10.72 3.96 2.38
N ILE A 136 -11.30 4.92 3.10
CA ILE A 136 -12.51 4.73 3.90
C ILE A 136 -13.77 4.61 3.03
N TYR A 137 -13.87 5.39 1.95
CA TYR A 137 -15.11 5.58 1.18
C TYR A 137 -15.06 5.09 -0.29
N ASN A 138 -14.06 4.27 -0.67
CA ASN A 138 -13.89 3.75 -2.04
C ASN A 138 -14.99 2.77 -2.51
#